data_AF-A0A7S3SVU1-F1
#
_entry.id   AF-A0A7S3SVU1-F1
#
_cell.length_a   1.000
_cell.length_b   1.000
_cell.length_c   1.000
_cell.angle_alpha   90.00
_cell.angle_beta   90.00
_cell.angle_gamma   90.00
#
_symmetry.space_group_name_H-M   'P 1'
#
loop_
_entity.id
_entity.type
_entity.pdbx_description
1 polymer ?
#
loop_
_entity_poly.entity_id
_entity_poly.type
_entity_poly.pdbx_seq_one_letter_code
_entity_poly.pdbx_strand_id
1 'polypeptide(L)'
;AARRVAACSMRAEEDPRWLQEAAEEAEEAARAARPKLYWQAHEKGVKDIAFAPSEARQLISVGAEGTLAVWDSETGSLDCRLMGHIGPVLCCTVNPINEELIATGGEDHTVRLWDLKDIDPGSQKAKGSREKMLGLNLPHFTLKGHEGGVSVVKFCGDGRLLASASKDCQVRIWLPNLE
;
A
#
# COMPACT_ATOMS: atom_id res chain seq x y z
N ALA A 1 9.78 23.71 84.92
CA ALA A 1 9.76 22.41 84.26
C ALA A 1 9.40 22.62 82.79
N ALA A 2 10.34 22.30 81.91
CA ALA A 2 10.23 22.52 80.47
C ALA A 2 9.22 21.57 79.81
N ARG A 3 8.61 22.01 78.71
CA ARG A 3 8.40 21.17 77.52
C ARG A 3 8.06 22.02 76.31
N ARG A 4 9.06 22.11 75.41
CA ARG A 4 8.96 22.60 74.03
C ARG A 4 8.04 21.64 73.26
N VAL A 5 7.05 22.17 72.56
CA VAL A 5 6.38 21.44 71.48
C VAL A 5 7.18 21.71 70.21
N ALA A 6 7.83 20.67 69.71
CA ALA A 6 8.59 20.71 68.47
C ALA A 6 7.60 20.80 67.29
N ALA A 7 7.72 21.86 66.49
CA ALA A 7 7.09 21.93 65.18
C ALA A 7 7.79 20.92 64.27
N CYS A 8 7.09 19.85 63.90
CA CYS A 8 7.58 18.90 62.90
C CYS A 8 7.35 19.52 61.52
N SER A 9 8.39 20.18 61.00
CA SER A 9 8.46 20.62 59.61
C SER A 9 8.59 19.39 58.71
N MET A 10 7.48 18.89 58.17
CA MET A 10 7.53 18.02 57.00
C MET A 10 7.47 18.88 55.74
N ARG A 11 8.64 19.26 55.23
CA ARG A 11 8.78 19.60 53.81
C ARG A 11 8.70 18.28 53.05
N ALA A 12 7.54 17.98 52.49
CA ALA A 12 7.47 17.09 51.35
C ALA A 12 7.98 17.91 50.15
N GLU A 13 9.30 17.92 49.95
CA GLU A 13 9.85 18.29 48.65
C GLU A 13 9.57 17.09 47.73
N GLU A 14 8.40 17.12 47.10
CA GLU A 14 8.05 16.21 46.00
C GLU A 14 8.99 16.55 44.83
N ASP A 15 10.05 15.77 44.66
CA ASP A 15 10.98 15.90 43.54
C ASP A 15 10.20 15.70 42.22
N PRO A 16 10.08 16.73 41.34
CA PRO A 16 9.25 16.69 40.14
C PRO A 16 9.82 15.78 39.03
N ARG A 17 10.92 15.07 39.30
CA ARG A 17 11.60 14.19 38.33
C ARG A 17 10.72 13.08 37.77
N TRP A 18 9.88 12.44 38.59
CA TRP A 18 8.98 11.38 38.09
C TRP A 18 7.92 11.92 37.12
N LEU A 19 7.49 13.19 37.28
CA LEU A 19 6.60 13.87 36.34
C LEU A 19 7.33 14.22 35.03
N GLN A 20 8.62 14.56 35.12
CA GLN A 20 9.46 14.81 33.94
C GLN A 20 9.74 13.51 33.16
N GLU A 21 10.13 12.44 33.86
CA GLU A 21 10.36 11.11 33.26
C GLU A 21 9.09 10.58 32.58
N ALA A 22 7.92 10.69 33.23
CA ALA A 22 6.64 10.29 32.64
C ALA A 22 6.25 11.15 31.42
N ALA A 23 6.62 12.45 31.41
CA ALA A 23 6.39 13.33 30.27
C ALA A 23 7.31 13.00 29.09
N GLU A 24 8.58 12.67 29.36
CA GLU A 24 9.56 12.26 28.34
C GLU A 24 9.18 10.91 27.70
N GLU A 25 8.76 9.92 28.51
CA GLU A 25 8.25 8.63 28.00
C GLU A 25 7.00 8.81 27.14
N ALA A 26 6.07 9.68 27.56
CA ALA A 26 4.88 9.98 26.78
C ALA A 26 5.21 10.70 25.46
N GLU A 27 6.21 11.58 25.45
CA GLU A 27 6.68 12.25 24.24
C GLU A 27 7.40 11.29 23.29
N GLU A 28 8.22 10.37 23.81
CA GLU A 28 8.87 9.33 23.02
C GLU A 28 7.87 8.34 22.42
N ALA A 29 6.87 7.91 23.21
CA ALA A 29 5.77 7.09 22.71
C ALA A 29 4.95 7.83 21.64
N ALA A 30 4.68 9.12 21.84
CA ALA A 30 4.01 9.96 20.84
C ALA A 30 4.85 10.16 19.58
N ARG A 31 6.19 10.21 19.71
CA ARG A 31 7.12 10.29 18.57
C ARG A 31 7.17 8.97 17.80
N ALA A 32 7.16 7.84 18.49
CA ALA A 32 7.11 6.50 17.89
C ALA A 32 5.78 6.24 17.18
N ALA A 33 4.68 6.85 17.65
CA ALA A 33 3.35 6.72 17.05
C ALA A 33 3.15 7.60 15.79
N ARG A 34 4.09 8.49 15.46
CA ARG A 34 3.99 9.34 14.25
C ARG A 34 4.34 8.54 13.01
N PRO A 35 3.63 8.77 11.89
CA PRO A 35 4.02 8.17 10.61
C PRO A 35 5.43 8.64 10.24
N LYS A 36 6.30 7.69 9.86
CA LYS A 36 7.65 8.00 9.36
C LYS A 36 7.59 8.86 8.09
N LEU A 37 6.61 8.60 7.23
CA LEU A 37 6.35 9.31 5.99
C LEU A 37 4.85 9.42 5.76
N TYR A 38 4.42 10.47 5.08
CA TYR A 38 3.06 10.61 4.56
C TYR A 38 3.08 11.49 3.32
N TRP A 39 2.28 11.13 2.31
CA TRP A 39 2.16 11.87 1.07
C TRP A 39 0.77 11.69 0.46
N GLN A 40 0.40 12.59 -0.45
CA GLN A 40 -0.85 12.45 -1.20
C GLN A 40 -0.66 11.46 -2.35
N ALA A 41 -1.08 10.21 -2.15
CA ALA A 41 -0.91 9.16 -3.16
C ALA A 41 -1.87 9.29 -4.35
N HIS A 42 -3.14 9.58 -4.07
CA HIS A 42 -4.24 9.58 -5.04
C HIS A 42 -5.11 10.84 -4.89
N GLU A 43 -5.77 11.25 -5.98
CA GLU A 43 -6.71 12.40 -5.96
C GLU A 43 -8.04 12.04 -5.27
N LYS A 44 -8.39 10.75 -5.29
CA LYS A 44 -9.54 10.19 -4.58
C LYS A 44 -9.06 9.20 -3.51
N GLY A 45 -10.00 8.60 -2.79
CA GLY A 45 -9.68 7.67 -1.71
C GLY A 45 -8.82 6.50 -2.18
N VAL A 46 -7.71 6.26 -1.48
CA VAL A 46 -6.90 5.04 -1.58
C VAL A 46 -7.75 3.86 -1.11
N LYS A 47 -7.83 2.80 -1.92
CA LYS A 47 -8.69 1.65 -1.65
C LYS A 47 -7.92 0.47 -1.09
N ASP A 48 -6.70 0.26 -1.55
CA ASP A 48 -5.84 -0.83 -1.08
C ASP A 48 -4.37 -0.48 -1.29
N ILE A 49 -3.49 -1.20 -0.58
CA ILE A 49 -2.05 -1.10 -0.70
C ILE A 49 -1.41 -2.49 -0.64
N ALA A 50 -0.28 -2.66 -1.31
CA ALA A 50 0.52 -3.89 -1.27
C ALA A 50 2.01 -3.56 -1.27
N PHE A 51 2.77 -4.25 -0.43
CA PHE A 51 4.23 -4.22 -0.48
C PHE A 51 4.74 -5.33 -1.41
N ALA A 52 5.83 -5.05 -2.12
CA ALA A 52 6.66 -6.09 -2.70
C ALA A 52 7.29 -6.93 -1.57
N PRO A 53 7.33 -8.28 -1.69
CA PRO A 53 7.80 -9.16 -0.60
C PRO A 53 9.32 -9.11 -0.31
N SER A 54 10.17 -8.76 -1.27
CA SER A 54 11.63 -8.73 -1.09
C SER A 54 12.09 -7.45 -0.40
N GLU A 55 13.42 -7.28 -0.28
CA GLU A 55 14.04 -6.02 0.12
C GLU A 55 13.74 -4.86 -0.86
N ALA A 56 13.09 -5.13 -1.99
CA ALA A 56 12.56 -4.11 -2.88
C ALA A 56 11.56 -3.24 -2.10
N ARG A 57 11.98 -2.01 -1.82
CA ARG A 57 11.23 -0.96 -1.11
C ARG A 57 10.05 -0.45 -1.93
N GLN A 58 9.36 -1.28 -2.68
CA GLN A 58 8.23 -0.88 -3.52
C GLN A 58 6.92 -1.05 -2.77
N LEU A 59 6.14 0.03 -2.79
CA LEU A 59 4.76 0.06 -2.34
C LEU A 59 3.86 0.30 -3.56
N ILE A 60 2.82 -0.49 -3.69
CA ILE A 60 1.75 -0.28 -4.66
C ILE A 60 0.56 0.29 -3.91
N SER A 61 -0.03 1.36 -4.42
CA SER A 61 -1.31 1.87 -3.96
C SER A 61 -2.31 1.92 -5.10
N VAL A 62 -3.59 1.72 -4.80
CA VAL A 62 -4.66 1.79 -5.80
C VAL A 62 -5.79 2.72 -5.37
N GLY A 63 -6.36 3.44 -6.34
CA GLY A 63 -7.26 4.56 -6.08
C GLY A 63 -8.66 4.41 -6.69
N ALA A 64 -9.60 5.18 -6.12
CA ALA A 64 -10.98 5.25 -6.60
C ALA A 64 -11.13 5.96 -7.96
N GLU A 65 -10.09 6.62 -8.45
CA GLU A 65 -10.02 7.19 -9.79
C GLU A 65 -9.67 6.18 -10.89
N GLY A 66 -9.38 4.93 -10.54
CA GLY A 66 -9.04 3.88 -11.53
C GLY A 66 -7.55 3.80 -11.87
N THR A 67 -6.70 4.45 -11.07
CA THR A 67 -5.25 4.44 -11.23
C THR A 67 -4.59 3.61 -10.13
N LEU A 68 -3.39 3.16 -10.44
CA LEU A 68 -2.46 2.58 -9.48
C LEU A 68 -1.19 3.42 -9.50
N ALA A 69 -0.47 3.43 -8.38
CA ALA A 69 0.81 4.10 -8.28
C ALA A 69 1.83 3.18 -7.62
N VAL A 70 3.05 3.19 -8.15
CA VAL A 70 4.21 2.47 -7.60
C VAL A 70 5.13 3.50 -6.96
N TRP A 71 5.54 3.24 -5.73
CA TRP A 71 6.29 4.16 -4.90
C TRP A 71 7.54 3.50 -4.34
N ASP A 72 8.60 4.30 -4.20
CA ASP A 72 9.65 4.01 -3.26
C ASP A 72 9.15 4.28 -1.83
N SER A 73 9.04 3.23 -1.03
CA SER A 73 8.50 3.26 0.34
C SER A 73 9.44 3.86 1.39
N GLU A 74 10.72 4.06 1.08
CA GLU A 74 11.68 4.71 1.99
C GLU A 74 11.69 6.22 1.82
N THR A 75 11.45 6.71 0.61
CA THR A 75 11.46 8.13 0.27
C THR A 75 10.06 8.71 0.08
N GLY A 76 9.06 7.88 -0.21
CA GLY A 76 7.71 8.31 -0.62
C GLY A 76 7.66 8.85 -2.04
N SER A 77 8.69 8.59 -2.85
CA SER A 77 8.78 9.07 -4.24
C SER A 77 7.90 8.24 -5.16
N LEU A 78 7.25 8.89 -6.12
CA LEU A 78 6.44 8.24 -7.15
C LEU A 78 7.36 7.74 -8.27
N ASP A 79 7.40 6.43 -8.49
CA ASP A 79 8.14 5.83 -9.60
C ASP A 79 7.33 5.90 -10.89
N CYS A 80 6.07 5.43 -10.85
CA CYS A 80 5.19 5.48 -12.00
C CYS A 80 3.70 5.39 -11.62
N ARG A 81 2.85 5.84 -12.54
CA ARG A 81 1.39 5.62 -12.48
C ARG A 81 0.98 4.64 -13.56
N LEU A 82 0.10 3.71 -13.18
CA LEU A 82 -0.50 2.71 -14.07
C LEU A 82 -1.97 3.06 -14.28
N MET A 83 -2.41 3.00 -15.53
CA MET A 83 -3.76 3.37 -15.94
C MET A 83 -4.38 2.26 -16.76
N GLY A 84 -5.66 2.00 -16.57
CA GLY A 84 -6.36 1.03 -17.41
C GLY A 84 -7.70 0.55 -16.87
N HIS A 85 -7.88 0.50 -15.55
CA HIS A 85 -9.19 0.22 -14.97
C HIS A 85 -10.20 1.31 -15.32
N ILE A 86 -11.43 0.89 -15.62
CA ILE A 86 -12.53 1.83 -15.93
C ILE A 86 -13.39 1.99 -14.67
N GLY A 87 -12.96 2.90 -13.80
CA GLY A 87 -13.59 3.11 -12.49
C GLY A 87 -12.72 2.62 -11.33
N PRO A 88 -13.24 2.62 -10.08
CA PRO A 88 -12.44 2.35 -8.88
C PRO A 88 -11.68 1.02 -8.94
N VAL A 89 -10.38 1.08 -8.63
CA VAL A 89 -9.60 -0.11 -8.31
C VAL A 89 -9.82 -0.40 -6.83
N LEU A 90 -10.28 -1.61 -6.50
CA LEU A 90 -10.72 -1.96 -5.16
C LEU A 90 -9.66 -2.72 -4.37
N CYS A 91 -8.80 -3.47 -5.05
CA CYS A 91 -7.82 -4.32 -4.41
C CYS A 91 -6.57 -4.51 -5.28
N CYS A 92 -5.44 -4.78 -4.62
CA CYS A 92 -4.19 -5.14 -5.28
C CYS A 92 -3.41 -6.21 -4.52
N THR A 93 -2.51 -6.89 -5.23
CA THR A 93 -1.54 -7.82 -4.65
C THR A 93 -0.32 -7.92 -5.55
N VAL A 94 0.84 -8.13 -4.94
CA VAL A 94 2.09 -8.46 -5.64
C VAL A 94 2.27 -9.98 -5.64
N ASN A 95 2.81 -10.53 -6.71
CA ASN A 95 3.16 -11.94 -6.75
C ASN A 95 4.37 -12.21 -5.84
N PRO A 96 4.30 -13.21 -4.94
CA PRO A 96 5.33 -13.44 -3.94
C PRO A 96 6.66 -13.98 -4.48
N ILE A 97 6.67 -14.48 -5.72
CA ILE A 97 7.85 -15.06 -6.37
C ILE A 97 8.33 -14.19 -7.53
N ASN A 98 7.41 -13.64 -8.33
CA ASN A 98 7.70 -12.73 -9.43
C ASN A 98 7.22 -11.32 -9.07
N GLU A 99 8.02 -10.56 -8.34
CA GLU A 99 7.55 -9.29 -7.72
C GLU A 99 7.22 -8.18 -8.73
N GLU A 100 7.68 -8.33 -9.97
CA GLU A 100 7.33 -7.42 -11.07
C GLU A 100 5.89 -7.65 -11.56
N LEU A 101 5.25 -8.77 -11.18
CA LEU A 101 3.87 -9.08 -11.54
C LEU A 101 2.90 -8.64 -10.43
N ILE A 102 2.09 -7.64 -10.75
CA ILE A 102 1.03 -7.12 -9.89
C ILE A 102 -0.32 -7.59 -10.42
N ALA A 103 -1.24 -7.96 -9.54
CA ALA A 103 -2.64 -8.19 -9.87
C ALA A 103 -3.55 -7.19 -9.17
N THR A 104 -4.57 -6.71 -9.87
CA THR A 104 -5.59 -5.81 -9.32
C THR A 104 -7.00 -6.21 -9.71
N GLY A 105 -7.97 -5.86 -8.86
CA GLY A 105 -9.39 -6.01 -9.12
C GLY A 105 -10.12 -4.69 -8.97
N GLY A 106 -11.15 -4.46 -9.79
CA GLY A 106 -11.89 -3.19 -9.80
C GLY A 106 -13.40 -3.34 -9.98
N GLU A 107 -14.09 -2.19 -9.89
CA GLU A 107 -15.52 -2.08 -10.21
C GLU A 107 -15.82 -2.25 -11.71
N ASP A 108 -14.80 -2.34 -12.56
CA ASP A 108 -14.98 -2.70 -13.98
C ASP A 108 -15.14 -4.22 -14.21
N HIS A 109 -15.28 -4.98 -13.13
CA HIS A 109 -15.49 -6.44 -13.11
C HIS A 109 -14.30 -7.22 -13.68
N THR A 110 -13.13 -6.59 -13.81
CA THR A 110 -11.93 -7.23 -14.33
C THR A 110 -10.91 -7.48 -13.25
N VAL A 111 -10.13 -8.54 -13.44
CA VAL A 111 -8.81 -8.67 -12.82
C VAL A 111 -7.78 -8.26 -13.86
N ARG A 112 -6.82 -7.42 -13.50
CA ARG A 112 -5.76 -6.95 -14.40
C ARG A 112 -4.39 -7.34 -13.87
N LEU A 113 -3.52 -7.74 -14.77
CA LEU A 113 -2.14 -8.09 -14.50
C LEU A 113 -1.24 -7.01 -15.09
N TRP A 114 -0.26 -6.59 -14.31
CA TRP A 114 0.70 -5.56 -14.66
C TRP A 114 2.09 -6.15 -14.49
N ASP A 115 2.89 -6.13 -15.56
CA ASP A 115 4.30 -6.49 -15.50
C ASP A 115 5.14 -5.22 -15.45
N LEU A 116 5.81 -4.97 -14.32
CA LEU A 116 6.67 -3.81 -14.12
C LEU A 116 7.88 -3.80 -15.07
N LYS A 117 8.29 -4.94 -15.65
CA LYS A 117 9.33 -4.96 -16.69
C LYS A 117 8.90 -4.25 -17.97
N ASP A 118 7.61 -4.29 -18.26
CA ASP A 118 7.06 -3.66 -19.45
C ASP A 118 6.88 -2.14 -19.29
N ILE A 119 6.99 -1.65 -18.06
CA ILE A 119 6.78 -0.25 -17.70
C ILE A 119 8.11 0.48 -17.83
N ASP A 120 8.17 1.39 -18.80
CA ASP A 120 9.31 2.28 -19.00
C ASP A 120 9.06 3.58 -18.19
N PRO A 121 9.81 3.83 -17.10
CA PRO A 121 9.65 5.04 -16.29
C PRO A 121 9.98 6.33 -17.06
N GLY A 122 10.57 6.25 -18.26
CA GLY A 122 10.82 7.38 -19.14
C GLY A 122 10.37 7.10 -20.56
N SER A 123 9.08 7.25 -20.84
CA SER A 123 8.34 6.91 -22.08
C SER A 123 8.85 7.48 -23.43
N GLN A 124 10.15 7.41 -23.73
CA GLN A 124 10.76 7.84 -24.98
C GLN A 124 11.26 6.68 -25.85
N LYS A 125 11.24 5.43 -25.38
CA LYS A 125 11.58 4.25 -26.20
C LYS A 125 10.46 3.20 -26.20
N ALA A 126 9.31 3.59 -26.74
CA ALA A 126 8.31 2.63 -27.17
C ALA A 126 8.83 1.80 -28.37
N LYS A 127 9.32 0.59 -28.11
CA LYS A 127 9.45 -0.45 -29.14
C LYS A 127 8.28 -1.44 -29.00
N GLY A 128 7.38 -1.41 -29.98
CA GLY A 128 6.32 -2.42 -30.19
C GLY A 128 5.00 -2.13 -29.48
N SER A 129 3.90 -2.22 -30.25
CA SER A 129 2.49 -1.86 -29.96
C SER A 129 2.14 -0.36 -29.97
N ARG A 130 0.93 -0.06 -30.46
CA ARG A 130 0.40 1.31 -30.64
C ARG A 130 0.12 1.97 -29.30
N GLU A 131 -0.18 1.19 -28.27
CA GLU A 131 -0.39 1.64 -26.91
C GLU A 131 0.91 2.07 -26.22
N LYS A 132 2.02 1.32 -26.42
CA LYS A 132 3.35 1.68 -25.90
C LYS A 132 3.82 3.02 -26.46
N MET A 133 3.42 3.35 -27.70
CA MET A 133 3.72 4.63 -28.38
C MET A 133 3.00 5.83 -27.76
N LEU A 134 1.92 5.62 -27.00
CA LEU A 134 1.23 6.69 -26.27
C LEU A 134 1.88 6.99 -24.91
N GLY A 135 2.92 6.24 -24.50
CA GLY A 135 3.55 6.38 -23.19
C GLY A 135 2.62 6.02 -22.03
N LEU A 136 1.59 5.21 -22.30
CA LEU A 136 0.62 4.79 -21.29
C LEU A 136 1.05 3.46 -20.67
N ASN A 137 1.21 3.44 -19.35
CA ASN A 137 1.48 2.23 -18.58
C ASN A 137 0.17 1.44 -18.39
N LEU A 138 -0.19 0.66 -19.41
CA LEU A 138 -1.39 -0.16 -19.49
C LEU A 138 -1.16 -1.56 -18.89
N PRO A 139 -2.24 -2.30 -18.56
CA PRO A 139 -2.09 -3.66 -18.05
C PRO A 139 -1.53 -4.59 -19.13
N HIS A 140 -0.69 -5.52 -18.69
CA HIS A 140 -0.13 -6.58 -19.53
C HIS A 140 -1.22 -7.60 -19.95
N PHE A 141 -2.09 -8.01 -19.01
CA PHE A 141 -3.28 -8.82 -19.32
C PHE A 141 -4.53 -8.33 -18.59
N THR A 142 -5.69 -8.56 -19.20
CA THR A 142 -7.00 -8.34 -18.57
C THR A 142 -7.79 -9.65 -18.54
N LEU A 143 -8.00 -10.17 -17.34
CA LEU A 143 -8.78 -11.37 -17.08
C LEU A 143 -10.25 -10.96 -16.90
N LYS A 144 -11.06 -11.34 -17.89
CA LYS A 144 -12.51 -11.06 -17.93
C LYS A 144 -13.30 -12.28 -17.50
N GLY A 145 -14.43 -12.05 -16.86
CA GLY A 145 -15.43 -13.09 -16.63
C GLY A 145 -16.29 -12.91 -15.38
N HIS A 146 -15.85 -12.11 -14.41
CA HIS A 146 -16.72 -11.71 -13.30
C HIS A 146 -17.85 -10.81 -13.81
N GLU A 147 -19.02 -10.91 -13.16
CA GLU A 147 -20.22 -10.12 -13.49
C GLU A 147 -20.48 -9.00 -12.49
N GLY A 148 -19.61 -8.87 -11.48
CA GLY A 148 -19.64 -7.81 -10.48
C GLY A 148 -18.23 -7.33 -10.13
N GLY A 149 -18.15 -6.23 -9.39
CA GLY A 149 -16.89 -5.64 -8.94
C GLY A 149 -16.02 -6.64 -8.17
N VAL A 150 -14.75 -6.71 -8.54
CA VAL A 150 -13.77 -7.60 -7.92
C VAL A 150 -13.24 -6.94 -6.66
N SER A 151 -13.63 -7.46 -5.50
CA SER A 151 -13.31 -6.87 -4.19
C SER A 151 -12.00 -7.35 -3.60
N VAL A 152 -11.52 -8.53 -4.00
CA VAL A 152 -10.28 -9.13 -3.47
C VAL A 152 -9.54 -9.87 -4.58
N VAL A 153 -8.21 -9.73 -4.59
CA VAL A 153 -7.28 -10.57 -5.35
C VAL A 153 -6.15 -11.03 -4.45
N LYS A 154 -5.72 -12.30 -4.58
CA LYS A 154 -4.59 -12.87 -3.84
C LYS A 154 -3.83 -13.90 -4.66
N PHE A 155 -2.51 -13.76 -4.75
CA PHE A 155 -1.66 -14.84 -5.25
C PHE A 155 -1.57 -15.96 -4.20
N CYS A 156 -1.46 -17.20 -4.66
CA CYS A 156 -1.01 -18.29 -3.80
C CYS A 156 0.47 -18.11 -3.45
N GLY A 157 0.91 -18.75 -2.36
CA GLY A 157 2.28 -18.57 -1.83
C GLY A 157 3.40 -18.96 -2.80
N ASP A 158 3.14 -19.85 -3.77
CA ASP A 158 4.10 -20.22 -4.82
C ASP A 158 4.00 -19.35 -6.08
N GLY A 159 3.12 -18.34 -6.08
CA GLY A 159 2.94 -17.37 -7.17
C GLY A 159 2.31 -17.92 -8.45
N ARG A 160 1.91 -19.20 -8.52
CA ARG A 160 1.42 -19.83 -9.77
C ARG A 160 -0.05 -19.59 -10.07
N LEU A 161 -0.85 -19.34 -9.03
CA LEU A 161 -2.28 -19.14 -9.11
C LEU A 161 -2.63 -17.77 -8.54
N LEU A 162 -3.65 -17.17 -9.13
CA LEU A 162 -4.29 -15.98 -8.62
C LEU A 162 -5.74 -16.31 -8.30
N ALA A 163 -6.18 -16.00 -7.09
CA ALA A 163 -7.59 -16.07 -6.70
C ALA A 163 -8.22 -14.68 -6.73
N SER A 164 -9.46 -14.58 -7.19
CA SER A 164 -10.27 -13.37 -7.09
C SER A 164 -11.64 -13.68 -6.48
N ALA A 165 -12.15 -12.75 -5.68
CA ALA A 165 -13.51 -12.78 -5.14
C ALA A 165 -14.26 -11.51 -5.58
N SER A 166 -15.53 -11.69 -5.97
CA SER A 166 -16.35 -10.63 -6.57
C SER A 166 -17.73 -10.54 -5.94
N LYS A 167 -18.35 -9.36 -6.11
CA LYS A 167 -19.76 -9.08 -5.80
C LYS A 167 -20.75 -9.97 -6.57
N ASP A 168 -20.31 -10.68 -7.61
CA ASP A 168 -21.11 -11.70 -8.31
C ASP A 168 -21.26 -13.02 -7.53
N CYS A 169 -20.80 -13.05 -6.27
CA CYS A 169 -20.82 -14.20 -5.38
C CYS A 169 -19.94 -15.37 -5.85
N GLN A 170 -18.98 -15.13 -6.75
CA GLN A 170 -18.05 -16.14 -7.24
C GLN A 170 -16.62 -15.90 -6.76
N VAL A 171 -15.91 -17.00 -6.55
CA VAL A 171 -14.44 -17.03 -6.46
C VAL A 171 -13.91 -17.66 -7.74
N ARG A 172 -12.91 -17.03 -8.35
CA ARG A 172 -12.25 -17.55 -9.56
C ARG A 172 -10.76 -17.75 -9.31
N ILE A 173 -10.23 -18.81 -9.91
CA ILE A 173 -8.80 -19.12 -9.92
C ILE A 173 -8.28 -18.91 -11.34
N TRP A 174 -7.17 -18.21 -11.44
CA TRP A 174 -6.54 -17.83 -12.70
C TRP A 174 -5.11 -18.33 -12.76
N LEU A 175 -4.65 -18.62 -13.97
CA LEU A 175 -3.24 -18.80 -14.29
C LEU A 175 -2.73 -17.45 -14.82
N PRO A 176 -1.88 -16.74 -14.07
CA PRO A 176 -1.44 -15.40 -14.43
C PRO A 176 -0.32 -15.41 -15.51
N ASN A 177 0.25 -16.58 -15.80
CA ASN A 177 1.39 -16.78 -16.70
C ASN A 177 0.99 -17.53 -17.99
N LEU A 178 -0.15 -17.25 -18.60
CA LEU A 178 -0.49 -17.89 -19.87
C LEU A 178 0.37 -17.25 -20.98
N GLU A 179 1.47 -17.95 -21.31
CA GLU A 179 2.21 -17.82 -22.57
C GLU A 179 1.30 -18.00 -23.80
#